data_AF-A0A6B2R4C5-F1
#
_entry.id   AF-A0A6B2R4C5-F1
#
_cell.length_a   1.000
_cell.length_b   1.000
_cell.length_c   1.000
_cell.angle_alpha   90.00
_cell.angle_beta   90.00
_cell.angle_gamma   90.00
#
_symmetry.space_group_name_H-M   'P 1'
#
loop_
_entity.id
_entity.type
_entity.pdbx_description
1 polymer ?
#
loop_
_entity_poly.entity_id
_entity_poly.type
_entity_poly.pdbx_seq_one_letter_code
_entity_poly.pdbx_strand_id
1 'polypeptide(L)'
;MLLRITFLVLILTGSGNAMANASNCYSIQNNDRKNFCLANAKNQKSYCYSIHEADTKNFCLAKVGQQKSSCYSIRSSDVKNQCLALFK
;
A
#
# COMPACT_ATOMS: atom_id res chain seq x y z
N MET A 1 -48.37 24.70 16.56
CA MET A 1 -47.16 24.80 17.40
C MET A 1 -46.25 23.63 17.01
N LEU A 2 -45.66 23.60 15.81
CA LEU A 2 -44.55 24.46 15.37
C LEU A 2 -43.51 24.60 16.49
N LEU A 3 -42.25 24.28 16.15
CA LEU A 3 -41.04 24.53 16.95
C LEU A 3 -40.55 23.42 17.90
N ARG A 4 -39.91 22.40 17.32
CA ARG A 4 -38.66 21.80 17.82
C ARG A 4 -37.78 21.47 16.60
N ILE A 5 -37.48 22.45 15.75
CA ILE A 5 -36.18 23.14 15.77
C ILE A 5 -35.01 22.19 16.08
N THR A 6 -34.36 21.82 14.98
CA THR A 6 -32.92 21.73 14.74
C THR A 6 -32.12 20.54 15.23
N PHE A 7 -31.10 20.28 14.40
CA PHE A 7 -29.95 19.39 14.57
C PHE A 7 -30.27 17.92 14.27
N LEU A 8 -29.56 17.22 13.38
CA LEU A 8 -28.16 17.38 13.02
C LEU A 8 -27.95 16.65 11.68
N VAL A 9 -27.48 17.40 10.69
CA VAL A 9 -26.55 16.99 9.63
C VAL A 9 -26.34 15.48 9.54
N LEU A 10 -26.87 14.84 8.50
CA LEU A 10 -26.44 13.51 8.08
C LEU A 10 -24.99 13.67 7.58
N ILE A 11 -24.06 13.57 8.53
CA ILE A 11 -22.62 13.57 8.26
C ILE A 11 -22.38 12.38 7.35
N LEU A 12 -22.12 12.66 6.06
CA LEU A 12 -21.35 11.75 5.22
C LEU A 12 -20.03 11.53 5.98
N THR A 13 -19.98 10.46 6.77
CA THR A 13 -18.75 9.97 7.34
C THR A 13 -17.90 9.51 6.16
N GLY A 14 -17.10 10.43 5.64
CA GLY A 14 -16.08 10.14 4.66
C GLY A 14 -15.26 8.98 5.20
N SER A 15 -15.24 7.90 4.45
CA SER A 15 -14.42 6.73 4.68
C SER A 15 -12.99 7.22 4.86
N GLY A 16 -12.53 7.26 6.12
CA GLY A 16 -11.16 7.61 6.44
C GLY A 16 -10.28 6.55 5.80
N ASN A 17 -9.71 6.86 4.65
CA ASN A 17 -8.65 6.07 4.05
C ASN A 17 -7.58 5.95 5.12
N ALA A 18 -7.33 4.74 5.62
CA ALA A 18 -6.24 4.46 6.54
C ALA A 18 -4.92 4.72 5.80
N MET A 19 -4.53 5.99 5.73
CA MET A 19 -3.24 6.42 5.22
C MET A 19 -2.23 5.83 6.19
N ALA A 20 -1.58 4.74 5.79
CA ALA A 20 -0.49 4.18 6.58
C ALA A 20 0.50 5.33 6.83
N ASN A 21 0.68 5.68 8.11
CA ASN A 21 1.48 6.85 8.47
C ASN A 21 2.92 6.60 8.03
N ALA A 22 3.34 7.27 6.95
CA ALA A 22 4.68 7.12 6.38
C ALA A 22 5.80 7.40 7.39
N SER A 23 5.52 8.19 8.45
CA SER A 23 6.45 8.45 9.54
C SER A 23 6.91 7.18 10.24
N ASN A 24 6.02 6.19 10.41
CA ASN A 24 6.35 4.92 11.05
C ASN A 24 7.29 4.05 10.20
N CYS A 25 7.38 4.28 8.89
CA CYS A 25 8.29 3.52 8.03
C CYS A 25 9.76 3.91 8.27
N TYR A 26 10.04 5.15 8.72
CA TYR A 26 11.42 5.61 8.90
C TYR A 26 12.14 4.98 10.09
N SER A 27 11.43 4.42 11.06
CA SER A 27 12.00 3.68 12.19
C SER A 27 12.41 2.24 11.85
N ILE A 28 12.04 1.75 10.65
CA ILE A 28 12.40 0.40 10.19
C ILE A 28 13.90 0.36 9.83
N GLN A 29 14.66 -0.49 10.53
CA GLN A 29 16.12 -0.62 10.34
C GLN A 29 16.51 -1.28 9.02
N ASN A 30 15.77 -2.31 8.59
CA ASN A 30 16.04 -2.98 7.32
C ASN A 30 15.58 -2.09 6.15
N ASN A 31 16.52 -1.70 5.28
CA ASN A 31 16.26 -0.76 4.20
C ASN A 31 15.20 -1.25 3.19
N ASP A 32 15.20 -2.54 2.85
CA ASP A 32 14.22 -3.11 1.92
C ASP A 32 12.81 -3.05 2.50
N ARG A 33 12.65 -3.45 3.77
CA ARG A 33 11.37 -3.34 4.50
C ARG A 33 10.92 -1.90 4.66
N LYS A 34 11.84 -0.98 4.94
CA LYS A 34 11.58 0.46 5.03
C LYS A 34 11.07 1.00 3.69
N ASN A 35 11.78 0.71 2.60
CA ASN A 35 11.41 1.16 1.26
C ASN A 35 10.09 0.55 0.80
N PHE A 36 9.85 -0.73 1.10
CA PHE A 36 8.54 -1.36 0.87
C PHE A 36 7.42 -0.65 1.64
N CYS A 37 7.63 -0.35 2.92
CA CYS A 37 6.67 0.40 3.75
C CYS A 37 6.41 1.79 3.15
N LEU A 38 7.45 2.55 2.81
CA LEU A 38 7.33 3.87 2.21
C LEU A 38 6.61 3.83 0.86
N ALA A 39 6.90 2.83 0.03
CA ALA A 39 6.22 2.63 -1.26
C ALA A 39 4.71 2.48 -1.08
N ASN A 40 4.28 1.66 -0.12
CA ASN A 40 2.86 1.45 0.17
C ASN A 40 2.22 2.68 0.83
N ALA A 41 2.85 3.24 1.87
CA ALA A 41 2.32 4.35 2.64
C ALA A 41 2.15 5.62 1.80
N LYS A 42 3.10 5.87 0.88
CA LYS A 42 3.08 7.04 -0.01
C LYS A 42 2.50 6.76 -1.39
N ASN A 43 2.12 5.51 -1.67
CA ASN A 43 1.72 5.02 -2.98
C ASN A 43 2.71 5.44 -4.10
N GLN A 44 4.01 5.32 -3.84
CA GLN A 44 5.08 5.80 -4.73
C GLN A 44 5.99 4.65 -5.17
N LYS A 45 5.90 4.27 -6.45
CA LYS A 45 6.69 3.17 -7.02
C LYS A 45 8.20 3.41 -7.00
N SER A 46 8.65 4.66 -6.90
CA SER A 46 10.08 5.01 -6.86
C SER A 46 10.81 4.29 -5.72
N TYR A 47 10.17 4.17 -4.55
CA TYR A 47 10.74 3.43 -3.42
C TYR A 47 10.91 1.94 -3.69
N CYS A 48 10.08 1.32 -4.54
CA CYS A 48 10.27 -0.08 -4.92
C CYS A 48 11.60 -0.31 -5.64
N TYR A 49 12.10 0.66 -6.41
CA TYR A 49 13.39 0.54 -7.10
C TYR A 49 14.59 0.63 -6.15
N SER A 50 14.39 1.15 -4.93
CA SER A 50 15.40 1.18 -3.87
C SER A 50 15.44 -0.10 -3.02
N ILE A 51 14.62 -1.10 -3.34
CA ILE A 51 14.63 -2.43 -2.70
C ILE A 51 15.66 -3.30 -3.41
N HIS A 52 16.58 -3.90 -2.64
CA HIS A 52 17.66 -4.74 -3.16
C HIS A 52 17.23 -6.20 -3.33
N GLU A 53 16.46 -6.76 -2.39
CA GLU A 53 15.93 -8.12 -2.52
C GLU A 53 14.93 -8.20 -3.70
N ALA A 54 15.23 -9.07 -4.66
CA ALA A 54 14.57 -9.10 -5.96
C ALA A 54 13.09 -9.46 -5.88
N ASP A 55 12.71 -10.44 -5.07
CA ASP A 55 11.31 -10.89 -4.94
C ASP A 55 10.47 -9.80 -4.27
N THR A 56 10.97 -9.15 -3.22
CA THR A 56 10.35 -8.02 -2.52
C THR A 56 10.21 -6.83 -3.46
N LYS A 57 11.24 -6.50 -4.25
CA LYS A 57 11.18 -5.45 -5.26
C LYS A 57 10.09 -5.73 -6.29
N ASN A 58 10.06 -6.93 -6.85
CA ASN A 58 9.09 -7.33 -7.87
C ASN A 58 7.67 -7.35 -7.32
N PHE A 59 7.48 -7.84 -6.09
CA PHE A 59 6.20 -7.78 -5.39
C PHE A 59 5.75 -6.32 -5.15
N CYS A 60 6.67 -5.45 -4.74
CA CYS A 60 6.40 -4.02 -4.57
C CYS A 60 5.96 -3.35 -5.88
N LEU A 61 6.70 -3.59 -6.97
CA LEU A 61 6.39 -3.04 -8.30
C LEU A 61 5.03 -3.52 -8.80
N ALA A 62 4.66 -4.77 -8.53
CA ALA A 62 3.34 -5.27 -8.83
C ALA A 62 2.27 -4.57 -7.99
N LYS A 63 2.41 -4.56 -6.66
CA LYS A 63 1.40 -4.02 -5.73
C LYS A 63 1.21 -2.51 -5.86
N VAL A 64 2.29 -1.73 -5.80
CA VAL A 64 2.25 -0.26 -5.80
C VAL A 64 2.28 0.28 -7.23
N GLY A 65 3.09 -0.33 -8.10
CA GLY A 65 3.23 0.10 -9.49
C GLY A 65 2.18 -0.47 -10.45
N GLN A 66 1.30 -1.36 -9.98
CA GLN A 66 0.29 -2.05 -10.79
C GLN A 66 0.88 -2.88 -11.96
N GLN A 67 2.13 -3.32 -11.82
CA GLN A 67 2.86 -4.07 -12.85
C GLN A 67 2.68 -5.58 -12.64
N LYS A 68 1.57 -6.14 -13.16
CA LYS A 68 1.29 -7.59 -13.07
C LYS A 68 2.44 -8.46 -13.60
N SER A 69 3.13 -8.00 -14.66
CA SER A 69 4.27 -8.72 -15.23
C SER A 69 5.40 -8.96 -14.23
N SER A 70 5.61 -8.04 -13.28
CA SER A 70 6.64 -8.17 -12.24
C SER A 70 6.43 -9.38 -11.34
N CYS A 71 5.18 -9.85 -11.16
CA CYS A 71 4.93 -11.08 -10.40
C CYS A 71 5.63 -12.30 -11.02
N TYR A 72 5.76 -12.37 -12.35
CA TYR A 72 6.41 -13.51 -13.01
C TYR A 72 7.94 -13.54 -12.84
N SER A 73 8.54 -12.43 -12.38
CA SER A 73 9.96 -12.35 -12.05
C SER A 73 10.29 -12.77 -10.61
N ILE A 74 9.26 -13.12 -9.81
CA ILE A 74 9.42 -13.58 -8.42
C ILE A 74 9.82 -15.06 -8.42
N ARG A 75 10.91 -15.38 -7.71
CA ARG A 75 11.49 -16.73 -7.64
C ARG A 75 10.75 -17.62 -6.65
N SER A 76 10.39 -17.08 -5.49
CA SER A 76 9.58 -17.80 -4.51
C SER A 76 8.18 -18.08 -5.06
N SER A 77 7.81 -19.36 -5.12
CA SER A 77 6.50 -19.78 -5.65
C SER A 77 5.35 -19.23 -4.82
N ASP A 78 5.50 -19.20 -3.49
CA ASP A 78 4.47 -18.69 -2.58
C ASP A 78 4.25 -17.19 -2.77
N VAL A 79 5.35 -16.42 -2.82
CA VAL A 79 5.30 -14.97 -3.03
C VAL A 79 4.76 -14.64 -4.42
N LYS A 80 5.14 -15.41 -5.45
CA LYS A 80 4.60 -15.27 -6.81
C LYS A 80 3.09 -15.47 -6.82
N ASN A 81 2.60 -16.54 -6.20
CA ASN A 81 1.17 -16.84 -6.15
C ASN A 81 0.40 -15.77 -5.38
N GLN A 82 0.95 -15.29 -4.27
CA GLN A 82 0.40 -14.15 -3.52
C GLN A 82 0.34 -12.87 -4.37
N CYS A 83 1.39 -12.60 -5.15
CA CYS A 83 1.46 -11.44 -6.05
C CYS A 83 0.38 -11.51 -7.14
N LEU A 84 0.27 -12.65 -7.83
CA LEU A 84 -0.70 -12.85 -8.91
C LEU A 84 -2.15 -12.75 -8.41
N ALA A 85 -2.41 -13.07 -7.15
CA ALA A 85 -3.73 -12.94 -6.53
C ALA A 85 -4.21 -11.48 -6.39
N LEU A 86 -3.31 -10.49 -6.48
CA LEU A 86 -3.67 -9.06 -6.44
C LEU A 86 -4.39 -8.58 -7.72
N PHE A 87 -4.38 -9.38 -8.80
CA PHE A 87 -4.88 -9.02 -10.13
C PHE A 87 -5.95 -9.99 -10.66
N LYS A 88 -6.72 -10.57 -9.74
CA LYS A 88 -7.83 -11.47 -10.05
C LYS A 88 -9.14 -10.68 -10.16
#